data_AF-A0A4Z0Q4M2-F1
#
_entry.id   AF-A0A4Z0Q4M2-F1
#
_cell.length_a   1.000
_cell.length_b   1.000
_cell.length_c   1.000
_cell.angle_alpha   90.00
_cell.angle_beta   90.00
_cell.angle_gamma   90.00
#
_symmetry.space_group_name_H-M   'P 1'
#
loop_
_entity.id
_entity.type
_entity.pdbx_description
1 polymer ?
#
loop_
_entity_poly.entity_id
_entity_poly.type
_entity_poly.pdbx_seq_one_letter_code
_entity_poly.pdbx_strand_id
1 'polypeptide(L)'
;MGLLLLILLFTMPWLLGYWLIKKFAVKEIEVTVGPDALQIHSADSATAQHVLLSEIISYGYQEFNDARQLVLRLQSGKKVKIGRNDMWGKGDDFLALVRHFEDQHATAVAAGGAAHHIQREKTFFEKPVANVVGWVLVAGLVYFSWYLSQNGVRDGKWGAVCLIYGNGLAYWGALFAARSKSNA
;
A
#
# COMPACT_ATOMS: atom_id res chain seq x y z
N MET A 1 24.57 38.01 8.70
CA MET A 1 24.19 37.84 7.28
C MET A 1 24.52 36.46 6.70
N GLY A 2 25.66 35.84 7.05
CA GLY A 2 26.06 34.53 6.48
C GLY A 2 25.17 33.32 6.82
N LEU A 3 24.63 33.23 8.04
CA LEU A 3 23.80 32.09 8.47
C LEU A 3 22.46 32.00 7.71
N LEU A 4 21.83 33.15 7.47
CA LEU A 4 20.56 33.25 6.73
C LEU A 4 20.73 32.84 5.26
N LEU A 5 21.84 33.22 4.63
CA LEU A 5 22.20 32.82 3.28
C LEU A 5 22.42 31.31 3.17
N LEU A 6 23.10 30.70 4.16
CA LEU A 6 23.31 29.26 4.24
C LEU A 6 22.00 28.47 4.40
N ILE A 7 21.10 28.92 5.27
CA ILE A 7 19.77 28.30 5.46
C ILE A 7 18.96 28.38 4.16
N LEU A 8 18.94 29.53 3.49
CA LEU A 8 18.23 29.70 2.21
C LEU A 8 18.81 28.80 1.12
N LEU A 9 20.14 28.71 1.01
CA LEU A 9 20.82 27.88 0.00
C LEU A 9 20.56 26.38 0.19
N PHE A 10 20.41 25.91 1.43
CA PHE A 10 20.14 24.50 1.72
C PHE A 10 18.66 24.14 1.70
N THR A 11 17.77 25.05 2.11
CA THR A 11 16.32 24.75 2.21
C THR A 11 15.55 25.05 0.93
N MET A 12 15.96 26.05 0.14
CA MET A 12 15.27 26.39 -1.12
C MET A 12 15.30 25.27 -2.17
N PRO A 13 16.43 24.57 -2.42
CA PRO A 13 16.43 23.45 -3.36
C PRO A 13 15.51 22.31 -2.93
N TRP A 14 15.40 22.06 -1.62
CA TRP A 14 14.49 21.07 -1.05
C TRP A 14 13.02 21.48 -1.23
N LEU A 15 12.69 22.74 -0.96
CA LEU A 15 11.35 23.29 -1.14
C LEU A 15 10.93 23.30 -2.62
N LEU A 16 11.82 23.72 -3.52
CA LEU A 16 11.60 23.68 -4.97
C LEU A 16 11.45 22.25 -5.48
N GLY A 17 12.29 21.33 -5.02
CA GLY A 17 12.18 19.90 -5.34
C GLY A 17 10.85 19.31 -4.89
N TYR A 18 10.45 19.58 -3.65
CA TYR A 18 9.16 19.16 -3.11
C TYR A 18 7.99 19.72 -3.93
N TRP A 19 8.03 21.01 -4.29
CA TRP A 19 7.00 21.65 -5.09
C TRP A 19 6.90 21.06 -6.51
N LEU A 20 8.04 20.81 -7.16
CA LEU A 20 8.10 20.20 -8.49
C LEU A 20 7.57 18.76 -8.46
N ILE A 21 7.97 17.95 -7.47
CA ILE A 21 7.44 16.59 -7.31
C ILE A 21 5.92 16.64 -7.12
N LYS A 22 5.43 17.51 -6.25
CA LYS A 22 3.98 17.66 -6.03
C LYS A 22 3.23 18.06 -7.30
N LYS A 23 3.80 18.94 -8.12
CA LYS A 23 3.15 19.45 -9.34
C LYS A 23 3.18 18.45 -10.51
N PHE A 24 4.25 17.67 -10.65
CA PHE A 24 4.46 16.80 -11.81
C PHE A 24 4.20 15.32 -11.55
N ALA A 25 4.36 14.84 -10.31
CA ALA A 25 4.17 13.42 -9.98
C ALA A 25 2.74 13.08 -9.56
N VAL A 26 1.95 14.07 -9.12
CA VAL A 26 0.59 13.86 -8.61
C VAL A 26 -0.41 14.39 -9.63
N LYS A 27 -1.10 13.47 -10.30
CA LYS A 27 -2.17 13.80 -11.23
C LYS A 27 -3.50 13.45 -10.59
N GLU A 28 -4.43 14.39 -10.63
CA GLU A 28 -5.80 14.15 -10.19
C GLU A 28 -6.48 13.21 -11.22
N ILE A 29 -7.06 12.15 -10.68
CA ILE A 29 -7.83 11.16 -11.43
C ILE A 29 -9.20 11.06 -10.79
N GLU A 30 -10.23 11.08 -11.62
CA GLU A 30 -11.59 10.79 -11.22
C GLU A 30 -11.88 9.34 -11.59
N VAL A 31 -12.37 8.57 -10.61
CA VAL A 31 -12.69 7.16 -10.81
C VAL A 31 -14.16 6.97 -10.46
N THR A 32 -14.94 6.58 -11.47
CA THR A 32 -16.36 6.28 -11.33
C THR A 32 -16.55 4.77 -11.43
N VAL A 33 -17.20 4.19 -10.44
CA VAL A 33 -17.55 2.76 -10.43
C VAL A 33 -18.99 2.61 -10.91
N GLY A 34 -19.16 2.06 -12.12
CA GLY A 34 -20.46 1.69 -12.67
C GLY A 34 -20.78 0.21 -12.49
N PRO A 35 -21.97 -0.24 -12.92
CA PRO A 35 -22.42 -1.63 -12.76
C PRO A 35 -21.62 -2.64 -13.59
N ASP A 36 -21.11 -2.23 -14.75
CA ASP A 36 -20.40 -3.11 -15.69
C ASP A 36 -18.93 -2.70 -15.93
N ALA A 37 -18.55 -1.48 -15.54
CA ALA A 37 -17.24 -0.92 -15.84
C ALA A 37 -16.77 0.08 -14.78
N LEU A 38 -15.45 0.12 -14.60
CA LEU A 38 -14.72 1.22 -13.98
C LEU A 38 -14.35 2.24 -15.06
N GLN A 39 -14.74 3.48 -14.84
CA GLN A 39 -14.33 4.61 -15.68
C GLN A 39 -13.26 5.39 -14.94
N ILE A 40 -12.11 5.57 -15.58
CA ILE A 40 -10.99 6.33 -15.04
C ILE A 40 -10.80 7.53 -15.97
N HIS A 41 -11.10 8.71 -15.45
CA HIS A 41 -10.86 9.98 -16.13
C HIS A 41 -9.66 10.66 -15.51
N SER A 42 -8.73 11.15 -16.34
CA SER A 42 -7.60 11.95 -15.87
C SER A 42 -7.77 13.36 -16.38
N ALA A 43 -7.56 14.35 -15.52
CA ALA A 43 -7.72 15.76 -15.90
C ALA A 43 -6.83 16.18 -17.10
N ASP A 44 -5.73 15.46 -17.33
CA ASP A 44 -4.78 15.73 -18.43
C ASP A 44 -5.10 14.95 -19.72
N SER A 45 -6.07 14.04 -19.71
CA SER A 45 -6.40 13.17 -20.84
C SER A 45 -7.84 13.40 -21.26
N ALA A 46 -8.04 13.80 -22.52
CA ALA A 46 -9.38 13.88 -23.12
C ALA A 46 -10.06 12.50 -23.23
N THR A 47 -9.29 11.41 -23.12
CA THR A 47 -9.81 10.04 -23.20
C THR A 47 -10.01 9.45 -21.82
N ALA A 48 -11.26 9.06 -21.52
CA ALA A 48 -11.58 8.22 -20.38
C ALA A 48 -11.15 6.77 -20.66
N GLN A 49 -10.48 6.16 -19.70
CA GLN A 49 -10.15 4.75 -19.75
C GLN A 49 -11.32 3.97 -19.16
N HIS A 50 -11.91 3.07 -19.94
CA HIS A 50 -12.92 2.13 -19.48
C HIS A 50 -12.27 0.78 -19.21
N VAL A 51 -12.51 0.24 -18.01
CA VAL A 51 -12.08 -1.11 -17.61
C VAL A 51 -13.35 -1.89 -17.28
N LEU A 52 -13.71 -2.85 -18.13
CA LEU A 52 -14.87 -3.69 -17.89
C LEU A 52 -14.62 -4.59 -16.69
N LEU A 53 -15.64 -4.79 -15.84
CA LEU A 53 -15.55 -5.71 -14.70
C LEU A 53 -15.26 -7.14 -15.19
N SER A 54 -15.82 -7.55 -16.32
CA SER A 54 -15.56 -8.85 -16.95
C SER A 54 -14.10 -9.08 -17.35
N GLU A 55 -13.34 -8.01 -17.61
CA GLU A 55 -11.93 -8.09 -17.97
C GLU A 55 -11.01 -8.23 -16.76
N ILE A 56 -11.52 -8.05 -15.54
CA ILE A 56 -10.71 -8.13 -14.32
C ILE A 56 -10.60 -9.61 -13.90
N ILE A 57 -9.37 -10.11 -13.74
CA ILE A 57 -9.12 -11.43 -13.15
C ILE A 57 -9.00 -11.32 -11.63
N SER A 58 -8.27 -10.31 -11.16
CA SER A 58 -7.99 -10.15 -9.75
C SER A 58 -7.84 -8.69 -9.35
N TYR A 59 -8.13 -8.41 -8.09
CA TYR A 59 -7.91 -7.11 -7.49
C TYR A 59 -7.20 -7.23 -6.16
N GLY A 60 -6.42 -6.22 -5.78
CA GLY A 60 -5.72 -6.19 -4.49
C GLY A 60 -5.64 -4.78 -3.94
N TYR A 61 -5.87 -4.65 -2.64
CA TYR A 61 -5.68 -3.40 -1.90
C TYR A 61 -4.33 -3.45 -1.17
N GLN A 62 -3.55 -2.38 -1.30
CA GLN A 62 -2.25 -2.22 -0.66
C GLN A 62 -2.20 -0.87 0.05
N GLU A 63 -1.61 -0.86 1.24
CA GLU A 63 -1.42 0.34 2.05
C GLU A 63 0.01 0.32 2.58
N PHE A 64 0.77 1.36 2.25
CA PHE A 64 2.18 1.47 2.63
C PHE A 64 2.58 2.94 2.75
N ASN A 65 3.12 3.35 3.90
CA ASN A 65 3.60 4.72 4.17
C ASN A 65 2.62 5.81 3.70
N ASP A 66 1.39 5.78 4.20
CA ASP A 66 0.34 6.77 3.88
C ASP A 66 -0.03 6.82 2.38
N ALA A 67 0.42 5.84 1.59
CA ALA A 67 -0.04 5.61 0.24
C ALA A 67 -0.98 4.39 0.22
N ARG A 68 -2.14 4.57 -0.40
CA ARG A 68 -3.15 3.54 -0.59
C ARG A 68 -3.26 3.24 -2.06
N GLN A 69 -3.40 1.97 -2.42
CA GLN A 69 -3.40 1.56 -3.81
C GLN A 69 -4.35 0.41 -4.05
N LEU A 70 -5.21 0.58 -5.04
CA LEU A 70 -6.02 -0.46 -5.64
C LEU A 70 -5.32 -0.94 -6.91
N VAL A 71 -4.98 -2.23 -6.95
CA VAL A 71 -4.33 -2.87 -8.09
C VAL A 71 -5.33 -3.81 -8.74
N LEU A 72 -5.62 -3.59 -10.01
CA LEU A 72 -6.47 -4.45 -10.83
C LEU A 72 -5.60 -5.18 -11.84
N ARG A 73 -5.76 -6.50 -11.95
CA ARG A 73 -5.14 -7.31 -13.02
C ARG A 73 -6.20 -7.70 -14.03
N LEU A 74 -5.92 -7.38 -15.29
CA LEU A 74 -6.82 -7.67 -16.40
C LEU A 74 -6.48 -9.01 -17.05
N GLN A 75 -7.44 -9.58 -17.78
CA GLN A 75 -7.28 -10.79 -18.59
C GLN A 75 -6.20 -10.64 -19.66
N SER A 76 -5.98 -9.41 -20.14
CA SER A 76 -4.89 -9.06 -21.05
C SER A 76 -3.49 -9.17 -20.41
N GLY A 77 -3.38 -9.41 -19.10
CA GLY A 77 -2.13 -9.37 -18.34
C GLY A 77 -1.71 -7.95 -17.93
N LYS A 78 -2.41 -6.91 -18.41
CA LYS A 78 -2.17 -5.52 -18.01
C LYS A 78 -2.55 -5.31 -16.55
N LYS A 79 -1.72 -4.53 -15.85
CA LYS A 79 -1.98 -4.10 -14.46
C LYS A 79 -2.43 -2.64 -14.46
N VAL A 80 -3.62 -2.39 -13.93
CA VAL A 80 -4.12 -1.03 -13.68
C VAL A 80 -3.92 -0.72 -12.20
N LYS A 81 -3.31 0.43 -11.92
CA LYS A 81 -2.92 0.84 -10.58
C LYS A 81 -3.57 2.18 -10.28
N ILE A 82 -4.50 2.18 -9.34
CA ILE A 82 -5.18 3.39 -8.86
C ILE A 82 -4.61 3.67 -7.48
N GLY A 83 -3.74 4.68 -7.39
CA GLY A 83 -3.05 5.03 -6.17
C GLY A 83 -3.54 6.37 -5.63
N ARG A 84 -3.69 6.45 -4.31
CA ARG A 84 -3.82 7.68 -3.55
C ARG A 84 -2.61 7.83 -2.65
N ASN A 85 -2.13 9.05 -2.52
CA ASN A 85 -1.17 9.38 -1.49
C ASN A 85 -1.80 10.39 -0.53
N ASP A 86 -1.93 10.03 0.74
CA ASP A 86 -2.58 10.85 1.76
C ASP A 86 -1.77 12.13 2.06
N MET A 87 -0.47 12.17 1.74
CA MET A 87 0.36 13.39 1.90
C MET A 87 0.17 14.42 0.77
N TRP A 88 -0.33 13.99 -0.40
CA TRP A 88 -0.41 14.86 -1.58
C TRP A 88 -1.81 15.00 -2.18
N GLY A 89 -2.74 14.09 -1.89
CA GLY A 89 -4.14 14.13 -2.33
C GLY A 89 -5.04 14.94 -1.39
N LYS A 90 -6.06 15.62 -1.94
CA LYS A 90 -7.04 16.38 -1.16
C LYS A 90 -8.27 15.52 -0.86
N GLY A 91 -8.59 15.32 0.42
CA GLY A 91 -9.97 15.22 0.95
C GLY A 91 -10.96 14.25 0.29
N ASP A 92 -10.49 13.23 -0.40
CA ASP A 92 -11.28 12.19 -1.06
C ASP A 92 -11.49 10.99 -0.13
N ASP A 93 -12.49 10.15 -0.40
CA ASP A 93 -12.74 8.90 0.34
C ASP A 93 -12.41 7.67 -0.52
N PHE A 94 -11.11 7.40 -0.61
CA PHE A 94 -10.59 6.23 -1.32
C PHE A 94 -11.07 4.91 -0.72
N LEU A 95 -11.36 4.87 0.59
CA LEU A 95 -11.90 3.67 1.23
C LEU A 95 -13.35 3.43 0.80
N ALA A 96 -14.17 4.48 0.71
CA ALA A 96 -15.50 4.38 0.15
C ALA A 96 -15.47 3.90 -1.31
N LEU A 97 -14.50 4.36 -2.11
CA LEU A 97 -14.34 3.87 -3.48
C LEU A 97 -14.04 2.36 -3.54
N VAL A 98 -13.12 1.88 -2.70
CA VAL A 98 -12.80 0.45 -2.62
C VAL A 98 -14.01 -0.36 -2.18
N ARG A 99 -14.73 0.10 -1.14
CA ARG A 99 -15.97 -0.56 -0.67
C ARG A 99 -17.05 -0.60 -1.74
N HIS A 100 -17.29 0.52 -2.43
CA HIS A 100 -18.28 0.59 -3.49
C HIS A 100 -17.92 -0.33 -4.66
N PHE A 101 -16.63 -0.48 -4.98
CA PHE A 101 -16.17 -1.48 -5.94
C PHE A 101 -16.44 -2.91 -5.46
N GLU A 102 -16.16 -3.23 -4.20
CA GLU A 102 -16.42 -4.56 -3.63
C GLU A 102 -17.92 -4.89 -3.59
N ASP A 103 -18.78 -3.92 -3.28
CA ASP A 103 -20.24 -4.07 -3.26
C ASP A 103 -20.82 -4.30 -4.67
N GLN A 104 -20.36 -3.53 -5.66
CA GLN A 104 -20.75 -3.70 -7.07
C GLN A 104 -20.29 -5.06 -7.60
N HIS A 105 -19.07 -5.47 -7.24
CA HIS A 105 -18.55 -6.79 -7.56
C HIS A 105 -19.42 -7.90 -6.93
N ALA A 106 -19.72 -7.82 -5.63
CA ALA A 106 -20.56 -8.81 -4.94
C ALA A 106 -21.96 -8.91 -5.57
N THR A 107 -22.54 -7.77 -5.94
CA THR A 107 -23.84 -7.69 -6.63
C THR A 107 -23.79 -8.34 -8.01
N ALA A 108 -22.74 -8.06 -8.79
CA ALA A 108 -22.55 -8.66 -10.12
C ALA A 108 -22.33 -10.19 -10.06
N VAL A 109 -21.65 -10.68 -9.02
CA VAL A 109 -21.49 -12.12 -8.76
C VAL A 109 -22.83 -12.76 -8.39
N ALA A 110 -23.61 -12.13 -7.51
CA ALA A 110 -24.94 -12.63 -7.11
C ALA A 110 -25.94 -12.66 -8.27
N ALA A 111 -25.82 -11.72 -9.22
CA ALA A 111 -26.64 -11.67 -10.43
C ALA A 111 -26.23 -12.69 -11.51
N GLY A 112 -25.21 -13.52 -11.28
CA GLY A 112 -24.70 -14.48 -12.27
C GLY A 112 -23.93 -13.83 -13.43
N GLY A 113 -23.49 -12.58 -13.26
CA GLY A 113 -22.80 -11.81 -14.28
C GLY A 113 -21.34 -12.26 -14.51
N ALA A 114 -20.71 -11.69 -15.54
CA ALA A 114 -19.32 -11.99 -15.94
C ALA A 114 -18.26 -11.68 -14.86
N ALA A 115 -18.64 -11.07 -13.74
CA ALA A 115 -17.83 -10.84 -12.56
C ALA A 115 -17.53 -12.11 -11.73
N HIS A 116 -18.15 -13.25 -12.08
CA HIS A 116 -18.04 -14.53 -11.34
C HIS A 116 -16.62 -15.05 -11.08
N HIS A 117 -15.60 -14.50 -11.75
CA HIS A 117 -14.20 -14.95 -11.66
C HIS A 117 -13.25 -13.93 -11.02
N ILE A 118 -13.69 -12.74 -10.58
CA ILE A 118 -12.77 -11.76 -9.99
C ILE A 118 -12.33 -12.26 -8.60
N GLN A 119 -11.03 -12.52 -8.43
CA GLN A 119 -10.45 -13.00 -7.17
C GLN A 119 -9.74 -11.88 -6.41
N ARG A 120 -10.04 -11.72 -5.11
CA ARG A 120 -9.28 -10.84 -4.22
C ARG A 120 -7.88 -11.41 -3.97
N GLU A 121 -6.84 -10.67 -4.35
CA GLU A 121 -5.46 -10.99 -4.03
C GLU A 121 -5.20 -10.74 -2.55
N LYS A 122 -4.99 -11.83 -1.81
CA LYS A 122 -4.58 -11.75 -0.40
C LYS A 122 -3.25 -11.04 -0.28
N THR A 123 -3.14 -10.11 0.68
CA THR A 123 -1.88 -9.46 1.01
C THR A 123 -0.88 -10.48 1.56
N PHE A 124 0.41 -10.14 1.61
CA PHE A 124 1.44 -11.06 2.15
C PHE A 124 1.07 -11.55 3.56
N PHE A 125 0.63 -10.65 4.43
CA PHE A 125 0.26 -10.93 5.82
C PHE A 125 -1.04 -11.74 5.99
N GLU A 126 -1.88 -11.79 4.97
CA GLU A 126 -3.08 -12.64 4.94
C GLU A 126 -2.79 -14.07 4.46
N LYS A 127 -1.61 -14.31 3.88
CA LYS A 127 -1.21 -15.65 3.43
C LYS A 127 -0.67 -16.46 4.60
N PRO A 128 -0.86 -17.80 4.62
CA PRO A 128 -0.29 -18.67 5.66
C PRO A 128 1.25 -18.59 5.71
N VAL A 129 1.89 -18.23 4.60
CA VAL A 129 3.34 -18.01 4.52
C VAL A 129 3.81 -16.93 5.51
N ALA A 130 3.03 -15.87 5.76
CA ALA A 130 3.41 -14.86 6.75
C ALA A 130 3.48 -15.44 8.18
N ASN A 131 2.71 -16.48 8.49
CA ASN A 131 2.81 -17.15 9.79
C ASN A 131 4.12 -17.94 9.89
N VAL A 132 4.49 -18.63 8.82
CA VAL A 132 5.77 -19.37 8.77
C VAL A 132 6.94 -18.40 8.95
N VAL A 133 6.95 -17.28 8.22
CA VAL A 133 7.98 -16.25 8.38
C VAL A 133 7.98 -15.65 9.78
N GLY A 134 6.79 -15.42 10.37
CA GLY A 134 6.65 -14.96 11.75
C GLY A 134 7.28 -15.92 12.77
N TRP A 135 7.04 -17.23 12.63
CA TRP A 135 7.64 -18.25 13.49
C TRP A 135 9.16 -18.35 13.32
N VAL A 136 9.67 -18.25 12.08
CA VAL A 136 11.11 -18.21 11.81
C VAL A 136 11.75 -16.98 12.49
N LEU A 137 11.11 -15.82 12.41
CA LEU A 137 11.57 -14.62 13.10
C LEU A 137 11.57 -14.80 14.64
N VAL A 138 10.51 -15.40 15.20
CA VAL A 138 10.46 -15.71 16.65
C VAL A 138 11.58 -16.65 17.06
N ALA A 139 11.77 -17.76 16.35
CA ALA A 139 12.84 -18.72 16.63
C ALA A 139 14.22 -18.06 16.54
N GLY A 140 14.44 -17.24 15.51
CA GLY A 140 15.67 -16.45 15.35
C GLY A 140 15.90 -15.46 16.48
N LEU A 141 14.85 -14.74 16.93
CA LEU A 141 14.93 -13.81 18.05
C LEU A 141 15.18 -14.53 19.38
N VAL A 142 14.56 -15.68 19.62
CA VAL A 142 14.81 -16.51 20.82
C VAL A 142 16.26 -16.99 20.84
N TYR A 143 16.76 -17.54 19.72
CA TYR A 143 18.15 -17.95 19.58
C TYR A 143 19.11 -16.77 19.80
N PHE A 144 18.84 -15.62 19.18
CA PHE A 144 19.64 -14.42 19.35
C PHE A 144 19.65 -13.90 20.79
N SER A 145 18.49 -13.93 21.47
CA SER A 145 18.35 -13.55 22.88
C SER A 145 19.18 -14.47 23.77
N TRP A 146 19.10 -15.78 23.54
CA TRP A 146 19.92 -16.76 24.25
C TRP A 146 21.42 -16.53 24.01
N TYR A 147 21.83 -16.33 22.76
CA TYR A 147 23.22 -16.04 22.41
C TYR A 147 23.75 -14.77 23.11
N LEU A 148 22.96 -13.70 23.16
CA LEU A 148 23.31 -12.47 23.87
C LEU A 148 23.41 -12.69 25.38
N SER A 149 22.55 -13.53 25.97
CA SER A 149 22.63 -13.87 27.39
C SER A 149 23.90 -14.62 27.76
N GLN A 150 24.46 -15.42 26.84
CA GLN A 150 25.68 -16.20 27.10
C GLN A 150 26.96 -15.39 26.84
N ASN A 151 26.95 -14.54 25.80
CA ASN A 151 28.16 -13.86 25.31
C ASN A 151 28.20 -12.36 25.65
N GLY A 152 27.11 -11.81 26.17
CA GLY A 152 26.96 -10.37 26.40
C GLY A 152 26.83 -9.57 25.10
N VAL A 153 26.60 -8.26 25.23
CA VAL A 153 26.60 -7.31 24.12
C VAL A 153 27.90 -6.51 24.20
N ARG A 154 28.69 -6.50 23.12
CA ARG A 154 29.85 -5.61 23.00
C ARG A 154 29.40 -4.13 23.02
N ASP A 155 30.17 -3.30 23.72
CA ASP A 155 29.93 -1.86 23.75
C ASP A 155 29.85 -1.27 22.33
N GLY A 156 28.88 -0.38 22.12
CA GLY A 156 28.58 0.22 20.82
C GLY A 156 27.77 -0.66 19.85
N LYS A 157 27.42 -1.90 20.20
CA LYS A 157 26.57 -2.78 19.36
C LYS A 157 25.08 -2.78 19.71
N TRP A 158 24.68 -2.03 20.73
CA TRP A 158 23.28 -1.89 21.14
C TRP A 158 22.36 -1.38 20.03
N GLY A 159 22.85 -0.53 19.13
CA GLY A 159 22.06 -0.07 17.97
C GLY A 159 21.64 -1.21 17.03
N ALA A 160 22.50 -2.20 16.82
CA ALA A 160 22.18 -3.37 16.01
C ALA A 160 21.17 -4.29 16.71
N VAL A 161 21.29 -4.44 18.04
CA VAL A 161 20.33 -5.18 18.87
C VAL A 161 18.95 -4.53 18.76
N CYS A 162 18.84 -3.22 18.97
CA CYS A 162 17.59 -2.49 18.83
C CYS A 162 16.99 -2.60 17.42
N LEU A 163 17.83 -2.62 16.37
CA LEU A 163 17.37 -2.77 15.00
C LEU A 163 16.79 -4.17 14.73
N ILE A 164 17.39 -5.23 15.28
CA ILE A 164 16.88 -6.61 15.14
C ILE A 164 15.53 -6.75 15.83
N TYR A 165 15.42 -6.34 17.10
CA TYR A 165 14.15 -6.42 17.83
C TYR A 165 13.10 -5.45 17.25
N GLY A 166 13.52 -4.25 16.82
CA GLY A 166 12.64 -3.27 16.21
C GLY A 166 12.02 -3.77 14.91
N ASN A 167 12.80 -4.41 14.03
CA ASN A 167 12.25 -5.03 12.82
C ASN A 167 11.31 -6.20 13.14
N GLY A 168 11.63 -7.00 14.17
CA GLY A 168 10.75 -8.06 14.66
C GLY A 168 9.40 -7.51 15.12
N LEU A 169 9.41 -6.47 15.96
CA LEU A 169 8.20 -5.80 16.44
C LEU A 169 7.42 -5.14 15.30
N ALA A 170 8.12 -4.50 14.35
CA ALA A 170 7.49 -3.91 13.17
C ALA A 170 6.77 -4.97 12.31
N TYR A 171 7.39 -6.14 12.12
CA TYR A 171 6.77 -7.27 11.42
C TYR A 171 5.49 -7.73 12.12
N TRP A 172 5.55 -7.90 13.45
CA TRP A 172 4.39 -8.28 14.25
C TRP A 172 3.29 -7.23 14.21
N GLY A 173 3.63 -5.95 14.31
CA GLY A 173 2.69 -4.84 14.18
C GLY A 173 1.96 -4.86 12.84
N ALA A 174 2.70 -5.06 11.74
CA ALA A 174 2.11 -5.19 10.40
C ALA A 174 1.19 -6.41 10.28
N LEU A 175 1.58 -7.56 10.85
CA LEU A 175 0.76 -8.77 10.85
C LEU A 175 -0.54 -8.60 11.65
N PHE A 176 -0.48 -7.98 12.83
CA PHE A 176 -1.67 -7.69 13.64
C PHE A 176 -2.61 -6.69 12.96
N ALA A 177 -2.05 -5.61 12.41
CA ALA A 177 -2.83 -4.59 11.69
C ALA A 177 -3.52 -5.16 10.43
N ALA A 178 -2.86 -6.06 9.71
CA ALA A 178 -3.47 -6.73 8.55
C ALA A 178 -4.62 -7.65 8.96
N ARG A 179 -4.51 -8.34 10.11
CA ARG A 179 -5.54 -9.27 10.59
C ARG A 179 -6.74 -8.57 11.20
N SER A 180 -6.55 -7.45 11.91
CA SER A 180 -7.70 -6.68 12.41
C SER A 180 -8.56 -6.15 11.28
N LYS A 181 -7.95 -5.75 10.15
CA LYS A 181 -8.65 -5.33 8.92
C LYS A 181 -9.33 -6.47 8.16
N SER A 182 -8.86 -7.72 8.29
CA SER A 182 -9.48 -8.89 7.64
C SER A 182 -10.68 -9.48 8.40
N ASN A 183 -10.83 -9.14 9.68
CA ASN A 183 -11.92 -9.63 10.54
C ASN A 183 -13.04 -8.60 10.76
N ALA A 184 -12.89 -7.40 10.18
CA ALA A 184 -13.87 -6.31 10.19
C ALA A 184 -14.58 -6.26 8.84
#